data_AF-A0A376B8A9-F1
#
_entry.id   AF-A0A376B8A9-F1
#
_cell.length_a   1.000
_cell.length_b   1.000
_cell.length_c   1.000
_cell.angle_alpha   90.00
_cell.angle_beta   90.00
_cell.angle_gamma   90.00
#
_symmetry.space_group_name_H-M   'P 1'
#
loop_
_entity.id
_entity.type
_entity.pdbx_description
1 polymer ?
#
loop_
_entity_poly.entity_id
_entity_poly.type
_entity_poly.pdbx_seq_one_letter_code
_entity_poly.pdbx_strand_id
1 'polypeptide(L)'
;MKIYTIPYNESTDFVFKNKNNLNDENLIRRPPLPQLLKKDNHLIKPEEAPLNKRNFIYSPCQANPLFTKLKFVTTEYAIENDDIGGLSLTDKSDEIYLTENNFFHQCTVPKKYGWRSIKSEVAIKEGLCYFEIRILHNDNINSNIRFGISRREASLEAPIGYDSYGYGIRDKTLESVHCGKLKTFSKYKLSLKKGDIVGVLVKLPTMEQQLEQCLLFKDKQLQKYTIKNPRKKLSKQQEFERDLLLNCDPSDILRDQIAIRYKNQLYFEATDYVKAKRESDSTTTGKRQLDSDDPIKATNYEETDNFYLEDSFMKIYLNGEEMGCSFTQLLPFLPPFSELKYNDKFYYNFWKTGKHEEQQHKLDSNTDVIEGLSGDNNIGAGLNTKTATTGVILKNKYANNSKLGYYPTISCFNGGESELVTTKDKLRYYDQILKEYQNAKTLQDIYKLQVADDIVWDIIDEVEAEFTE
;
A
#
# COMPACT_ATOMS: atom_id res chain seq x y z
N MET A 1 -18.47 7.12 16.43
CA MET A 1 -17.74 7.87 17.47
C MET A 1 -17.04 9.01 16.73
N LYS A 2 -17.48 10.26 16.87
CA LYS A 2 -16.80 11.39 16.22
C LYS A 2 -15.46 11.59 16.95
N ILE A 3 -14.35 11.22 16.30
CA ILE A 3 -13.01 11.55 16.77
C ILE A 3 -12.79 13.00 16.34
N TYR A 4 -12.55 13.89 17.30
CA TYR A 4 -12.25 15.28 16.97
C TYR A 4 -10.82 15.38 16.46
N THR A 5 -10.63 16.10 15.35
CA THR A 5 -9.31 16.43 14.81
C THR A 5 -8.49 17.18 15.86
N ILE A 6 -7.22 16.79 16.03
CA ILE A 6 -6.33 17.41 17.02
C ILE A 6 -6.23 18.93 16.81
N PRO A 7 -6.05 19.73 17.88
CA PRO A 7 -5.89 21.17 17.75
C PRO A 7 -4.53 21.51 17.12
N TYR A 8 -4.50 22.66 16.43
CA TYR A 8 -3.25 23.27 16.01
C TYR A 8 -2.39 23.68 17.21
N ASN A 9 -1.08 23.66 17.01
CA ASN A 9 -0.11 24.25 17.91
C ASN A 9 0.51 25.46 17.23
N GLU A 10 0.21 26.66 17.75
CA GLU A 10 0.64 27.93 17.17
C GLU A 10 2.16 28.02 16.94
N SER A 11 2.94 27.44 17.85
CA SER A 11 4.41 27.48 17.81
C SER A 11 5.02 26.56 16.75
N THR A 12 4.39 25.42 16.46
CA THR A 12 5.00 24.35 15.62
C THR A 12 4.31 24.12 14.29
N ASP A 13 3.07 24.60 14.12
CA ASP A 13 2.23 24.24 12.97
C ASP A 13 2.15 25.35 11.92
N PHE A 14 2.24 26.62 12.32
CA PHE A 14 2.21 27.76 11.39
C PHE A 14 3.60 28.31 11.05
N VAL A 15 3.78 28.70 9.79
CA VAL A 15 4.94 29.45 9.30
C VAL A 15 4.44 30.80 8.82
N PHE A 16 4.92 31.88 9.43
CA PHE A 16 4.50 33.23 9.09
C PHE A 16 5.54 33.90 8.18
N LYS A 17 5.08 34.52 7.09
CA LYS A 17 5.96 35.29 6.20
C LYS A 17 6.46 36.54 6.94
N ASN A 18 7.77 36.69 7.07
CA ASN A 18 8.35 37.88 7.67
C ASN A 18 8.22 39.07 6.68
N LYS A 19 7.47 40.11 7.05
CA LYS A 19 7.22 41.26 6.13
C LYS A 19 8.48 42.06 5.76
N ASN A 20 9.58 41.89 6.49
CA ASN A 20 10.80 42.70 6.36
C ASN A 20 11.95 42.04 5.57
N ASN A 21 11.85 40.76 5.20
CA ASN A 21 12.87 40.06 4.42
C ASN A 21 12.24 39.41 3.19
N LEU A 22 12.31 40.10 2.04
CA LEU A 22 11.88 39.55 0.75
C LEU A 22 12.86 38.48 0.20
N ASN A 23 14.05 38.36 0.81
CA ASN A 23 15.10 37.39 0.47
C ASN A 23 15.39 36.44 1.66
N ASP A 24 14.36 35.85 2.27
CA ASP A 24 14.55 34.88 3.35
C ASP A 24 15.06 33.54 2.79
N GLU A 25 16.38 33.42 2.61
CA GLU A 25 17.09 32.13 2.48
C GLU A 25 16.88 31.24 3.74
N ASN A 26 16.34 31.81 4.83
CA ASN A 26 16.03 31.14 6.10
C ASN A 26 14.53 30.80 6.29
N LEU A 27 13.77 30.63 5.20
CA LEU A 27 12.37 30.19 5.31
C LEU A 27 12.34 28.77 5.91
N ILE A 28 11.81 28.64 7.14
CA ILE A 28 11.70 27.34 7.83
C ILE A 28 10.78 26.46 7.00
N ARG A 29 11.38 25.53 6.25
CA ARG A 29 10.61 24.56 5.47
C ARG A 29 10.02 23.51 6.40
N ARG A 30 8.81 23.03 6.08
CA ARG A 30 8.09 22.05 6.89
C ARG A 30 7.56 20.90 6.02
N PRO A 31 7.39 19.71 6.62
CA PRO A 31 7.91 19.31 7.92
C PRO A 31 9.45 19.18 7.87
N PRO A 32 10.15 19.55 8.96
CA PRO A 32 11.59 19.32 9.05
C PRO A 32 11.87 17.82 9.07
N LEU A 33 13.09 17.43 8.72
CA LEU A 33 13.53 16.05 8.90
C LEU A 33 13.42 15.64 10.39
N PRO A 34 13.10 14.37 10.68
CA PRO A 34 13.18 13.82 12.03
C PRO A 34 14.60 13.94 12.58
N GLN A 35 14.76 13.99 13.90
CA GLN A 35 16.11 14.01 14.48
C GLN A 35 16.91 12.78 14.01
N LEU A 36 18.08 13.07 13.45
CA LEU A 36 18.98 12.10 12.86
C LEU A 36 20.05 11.69 13.88
N LEU A 37 20.03 10.44 14.30
CA LEU A 37 21.08 9.86 15.13
C LEU A 37 22.24 9.42 14.23
N LYS A 38 23.38 10.10 14.35
CA LYS A 38 24.63 9.71 13.68
C LYS A 38 25.32 8.62 14.49
N LYS A 39 25.68 7.53 13.83
CA LYS A 39 26.55 6.47 14.34
C LYS A 39 27.88 6.48 13.59
N ASP A 40 28.83 5.68 14.07
CA ASP A 40 30.12 5.47 13.42
C ASP A 40 29.96 5.09 11.94
N ASN A 41 30.94 5.45 11.11
CA ASN A 41 30.98 5.18 9.66
C ASN A 41 29.87 5.86 8.84
N HIS A 42 29.50 7.11 9.15
CA HIS A 42 28.52 7.90 8.38
C HIS A 42 27.11 7.29 8.31
N LEU A 43 26.78 6.40 9.26
CA LEU A 43 25.47 5.77 9.35
C LEU A 43 24.49 6.68 10.09
N ILE A 44 23.30 6.87 9.53
CA ILE A 44 22.21 7.65 10.13
C ILE A 44 21.03 6.74 10.44
N LYS A 45 20.40 6.98 11.59
CA LYS A 45 19.08 6.46 11.93
C LYS A 45 18.11 7.61 12.27
N PRO A 46 16.96 7.73 11.59
CA PRO A 46 15.93 8.70 11.96
C PRO A 46 15.13 8.18 13.17
N GLU A 47 15.63 8.43 14.39
CA GLU A 47 15.09 7.82 15.63
C GLU A 47 13.71 8.38 16.03
N GLU A 48 13.39 9.58 15.56
CA GLU A 48 12.11 10.24 15.86
C GLU A 48 10.99 9.93 14.88
N ALA A 49 11.29 9.37 13.72
CA ALA A 49 10.27 8.96 12.77
C ALA A 49 9.53 7.70 13.28
N PRO A 50 8.20 7.68 13.27
CA PRO A 50 7.44 6.48 13.59
C PRO A 50 7.61 5.45 12.47
N LEU A 51 8.06 4.25 12.84
CA LEU A 51 8.18 3.14 11.89
C LEU A 51 6.83 2.43 11.69
N ASN A 52 6.55 2.05 10.45
CA ASN A 52 5.40 1.23 10.09
C ASN A 52 5.47 -0.10 10.83
N LYS A 53 4.47 -0.37 11.67
CA LYS A 53 4.43 -1.58 12.51
C LYS A 53 3.00 -1.88 12.93
N ARG A 54 2.74 -3.16 13.23
CA ARG A 54 1.42 -3.64 13.69
C ARG A 54 0.30 -3.29 12.69
N ASN A 55 0.65 -3.31 11.40
CA ASN A 55 -0.22 -3.01 10.25
C ASN A 55 -0.81 -1.58 10.32
N PHE A 56 0.05 -0.62 10.64
CA PHE A 56 -0.22 0.81 10.51
C PHE A 56 0.89 1.45 9.68
N ILE A 57 0.50 2.36 8.81
CA ILE A 57 1.40 3.22 8.05
C ILE A 57 1.42 4.61 8.66
N TYR A 58 2.60 5.23 8.61
CA TYR A 58 2.79 6.61 9.02
C TYR A 58 3.31 7.44 7.85
N SER A 59 2.64 8.54 7.57
CA SER A 59 3.04 9.52 6.56
C SER A 59 3.22 10.88 7.23
N PRO A 60 4.22 11.68 6.86
CA PRO A 60 4.31 13.06 7.34
C PRO A 60 3.05 13.84 6.95
N CYS A 61 2.58 14.70 7.86
CA CYS A 61 1.46 15.59 7.58
C CYS A 61 1.74 17.01 8.09
N GLN A 62 1.04 17.98 7.54
CA GLN A 62 1.20 19.40 7.84
C GLN A 62 -0.16 20.04 8.11
N ALA A 63 -0.19 20.99 9.04
CA ALA A 63 -1.35 21.86 9.22
C ALA A 63 -1.60 22.71 7.97
N ASN A 64 -2.83 22.68 7.46
CA ASN A 64 -3.25 23.49 6.33
C ASN A 64 -4.52 24.26 6.70
N PRO A 65 -4.43 25.57 7.01
CA PRO A 65 -5.57 26.36 7.45
C PRO A 65 -6.68 26.54 6.40
N LEU A 66 -6.41 26.19 5.15
CA LEU A 66 -7.43 26.17 4.09
C LEU A 66 -8.40 24.99 4.24
N PHE A 67 -7.98 23.93 4.93
CA PHE A 67 -8.80 22.77 5.25
C PHE A 67 -9.45 23.01 6.60
N THR A 68 -10.77 23.19 6.61
CA THR A 68 -11.53 23.54 7.82
C THR A 68 -12.00 22.31 8.58
N LYS A 69 -12.31 21.22 7.86
CA LYS A 69 -12.75 19.94 8.41
C LYS A 69 -11.55 19.06 8.77
N LEU A 70 -10.70 18.76 7.80
CA LEU A 70 -9.55 17.87 7.97
C LEU A 70 -8.39 18.53 8.73
N LYS A 71 -8.19 19.85 8.56
CA LYS A 71 -7.14 20.68 9.18
C LYS A 71 -5.69 20.33 8.81
N PHE A 72 -5.41 19.10 8.45
CA PHE A 72 -4.09 18.59 8.11
C PHE A 72 -4.12 17.97 6.72
N VAL A 73 -3.00 18.05 6.02
CA VAL A 73 -2.81 17.49 4.67
C VAL A 73 -1.54 16.66 4.63
N THR A 74 -1.49 15.74 3.68
CA THR A 74 -0.30 14.94 3.39
C THR A 74 0.81 15.88 2.89
N THR A 75 2.04 15.60 3.29
CA THR A 75 3.18 16.44 2.90
C THR A 75 4.46 15.65 2.97
N GLU A 76 5.42 16.09 2.16
CA GLU A 76 6.71 15.41 2.04
C GLU A 76 7.76 16.16 2.86
N TYR A 77 8.79 15.46 3.34
CA TYR A 77 9.85 16.13 4.11
C TYR A 77 10.52 17.22 3.30
N ALA A 78 10.70 18.38 3.93
CA ALA A 78 11.33 19.49 3.26
C ALA A 78 12.84 19.33 3.22
N ILE A 79 13.37 19.10 2.02
CA ILE A 79 14.81 19.13 1.76
C ILE A 79 15.14 20.10 0.62
N GLU A 80 16.43 20.47 0.51
CA GLU A 80 16.90 21.49 -0.44
C GLU A 80 16.77 21.04 -1.91
N ASN A 81 16.79 19.72 -2.16
CA ASN A 81 16.72 19.14 -3.50
C ASN A 81 15.46 18.29 -3.65
N ASP A 82 14.76 18.37 -4.78
CA ASP A 82 13.52 17.60 -5.05
C ASP A 82 13.71 16.07 -5.16
N ASP A 83 14.88 15.52 -4.81
CA ASP A 83 15.28 14.12 -4.99
C ASP A 83 14.90 13.25 -3.78
N ILE A 84 13.62 13.27 -3.39
CA ILE A 84 13.07 12.54 -2.22
C ILE A 84 12.42 11.21 -2.62
N GLY A 85 12.18 10.96 -3.91
CA GLY A 85 11.52 9.75 -4.42
C GLY A 85 12.33 8.45 -4.26
N GLY A 86 13.20 8.36 -3.25
CA GLY A 86 14.01 7.21 -2.89
C GLY A 86 13.36 6.33 -1.81
N LEU A 87 14.11 6.03 -0.77
CA LEU A 87 13.84 5.13 0.35
C LEU A 87 13.02 5.82 1.45
N SER A 88 12.02 5.10 1.96
CA SER A 88 11.11 5.64 2.98
C SER A 88 11.73 5.67 4.37
N LEU A 89 11.46 6.74 5.12
CA LEU A 89 11.91 6.87 6.52
C LEU A 89 11.04 6.05 7.50
N THR A 90 9.77 5.82 7.14
CA THR A 90 8.80 5.11 8.00
C THR A 90 8.68 3.64 7.59
N ASP A 91 8.83 3.31 6.30
CA ASP A 91 8.69 1.94 5.81
C ASP A 91 10.00 1.15 5.72
N LYS A 92 10.65 1.03 6.87
CA LYS A 92 11.90 0.29 7.02
C LYS A 92 11.94 -0.45 8.35
N SER A 93 12.76 -1.49 8.43
CA SER A 93 13.11 -2.05 9.73
C SER A 93 13.87 -1.02 10.59
N ASP A 94 13.73 -1.16 11.90
CA ASP A 94 14.42 -0.31 12.87
C ASP A 94 15.96 -0.40 12.76
N GLU A 95 16.49 -1.54 12.31
CA GLU A 95 17.95 -1.73 12.15
C GLU A 95 18.45 -1.48 10.73
N ILE A 96 17.61 -0.92 9.85
CA ILE A 96 18.11 -0.30 8.62
C ILE A 96 18.65 1.09 8.94
N TYR A 97 19.88 1.32 8.49
CA TYR A 97 20.59 2.59 8.56
C TYR A 97 20.68 3.19 7.17
N LEU A 98 20.53 4.51 7.11
CA LEU A 98 20.76 5.35 5.95
C LEU A 98 22.17 5.94 6.04
N THR A 99 22.62 6.71 5.04
CA THR A 99 23.97 7.29 5.05
C THR A 99 23.95 8.81 4.87
N GLU A 100 24.93 9.52 5.45
CA GLU A 100 25.00 11.00 5.38
C GLU A 100 25.09 11.52 3.94
N ASN A 101 25.85 10.83 3.10
CA ASN A 101 26.15 11.30 1.74
C ASN A 101 24.96 11.17 0.79
N ASN A 102 24.08 10.20 1.04
CA ASN A 102 22.96 9.90 0.14
C ASN A 102 21.75 9.39 0.93
N PHE A 103 21.24 10.25 1.81
CA PHE A 103 20.32 9.91 2.90
C PHE A 103 19.06 9.16 2.44
N PHE A 104 18.43 9.60 1.35
CA PHE A 104 17.22 8.97 0.83
C PHE A 104 17.48 7.81 -0.12
N HIS A 105 18.72 7.48 -0.46
CA HIS A 105 18.98 6.57 -1.57
C HIS A 105 19.89 5.41 -1.16
N GLN A 106 20.69 5.55 -0.12
CA GLN A 106 21.65 4.53 0.30
C GLN A 106 21.30 3.94 1.66
N CYS A 107 21.29 2.61 1.74
CA CYS A 107 20.95 1.89 2.96
C CYS A 107 21.86 0.68 3.23
N THR A 108 21.97 0.33 4.52
CA THR A 108 22.72 -0.83 5.00
C THR A 108 22.19 -1.32 6.36
N VAL A 109 22.77 -2.43 6.83
CA VAL A 109 22.66 -2.89 8.22
C VAL A 109 24.08 -3.05 8.79
N PRO A 110 24.31 -2.87 10.10
CA PRO A 110 25.63 -3.09 10.67
C PRO A 110 26.07 -4.56 10.52
N LYS A 111 27.38 -4.80 10.64
CA LYS A 111 27.90 -6.18 10.69
C LYS A 111 27.28 -6.94 11.87
N LYS A 112 27.07 -8.23 11.69
CA LYS A 112 26.42 -9.20 12.60
C LYS A 112 24.89 -9.08 12.69
N TYR A 113 24.27 -8.18 11.93
CA TYR A 113 22.82 -8.10 11.84
C TYR A 113 22.28 -9.05 10.76
N GLY A 114 21.10 -9.59 11.01
CA GLY A 114 20.36 -10.42 10.06
C GLY A 114 19.77 -9.61 8.90
N TRP A 115 18.94 -10.28 8.11
CA TRP A 115 18.24 -9.65 6.99
C TRP A 115 17.25 -8.62 7.50
N ARG A 116 17.30 -7.40 6.95
CA ARG A 116 16.32 -6.34 7.16
C ARG A 116 16.01 -5.68 5.84
N SER A 117 14.81 -5.14 5.70
CA SER A 117 14.33 -4.53 4.46
C SER A 117 13.87 -3.09 4.65
N ILE A 118 13.93 -2.35 3.56
CA ILE A 118 13.43 -1.00 3.40
C ILE A 118 12.75 -0.89 2.03
N LYS A 119 11.60 -0.21 1.98
CA LYS A 119 10.90 0.08 0.74
C LYS A 119 11.15 1.52 0.30
N SER A 120 10.98 1.78 -0.98
CA SER A 120 10.86 3.13 -1.52
C SER A 120 9.57 3.79 -1.01
N GLU A 121 9.55 5.12 -0.98
CA GLU A 121 8.34 5.93 -0.74
C GLU A 121 7.30 5.78 -1.87
N VAL A 122 7.74 5.34 -3.05
CA VAL A 122 6.98 5.39 -4.30
C VAL A 122 6.37 4.04 -4.63
N ALA A 123 5.05 4.04 -4.88
CA ALA A 123 4.33 2.86 -5.37
C ALA A 123 4.26 2.83 -6.90
N ILE A 124 4.72 1.75 -7.52
CA ILE A 124 4.50 1.48 -8.94
C ILE A 124 3.11 0.83 -9.07
N LYS A 125 2.16 1.56 -9.65
CA LYS A 125 0.75 1.14 -9.80
C LYS A 125 0.43 0.57 -11.18
N GLU A 126 0.98 1.16 -12.24
CA GLU A 126 0.72 0.75 -13.63
C GLU A 126 1.88 1.16 -14.56
N GLY A 127 1.84 0.71 -15.80
CA GLY A 127 2.73 1.17 -16.86
C GLY A 127 4.16 0.64 -16.73
N LEU A 128 5.12 1.40 -17.26
CA LEU A 128 6.54 1.03 -17.29
C LEU A 128 7.33 1.92 -16.33
N CYS A 129 8.04 1.30 -15.40
CA CYS A 129 8.93 1.98 -14.46
C CYS A 129 10.34 1.43 -14.55
N TYR A 130 11.34 2.31 -14.62
CA TYR A 130 12.75 1.95 -14.56
C TYR A 130 13.46 2.64 -13.40
N PHE A 131 14.30 1.88 -12.71
CA PHE A 131 15.21 2.38 -11.68
C PHE A 131 16.49 1.55 -11.65
N GLU A 132 17.54 2.06 -11.01
CA GLU A 132 18.82 1.36 -10.87
C GLU A 132 19.15 1.10 -9.41
N ILE A 133 19.85 -0.01 -9.16
CA ILE A 133 20.45 -0.34 -7.87
C ILE A 133 21.97 -0.37 -8.06
N ARG A 134 22.72 0.46 -7.33
CA ARG A 134 24.19 0.38 -7.32
C ARG A 134 24.67 -0.47 -6.15
N ILE A 135 25.60 -1.37 -6.45
CA ILE A 135 26.18 -2.25 -5.43
C ILE A 135 27.39 -1.56 -4.80
N LEU A 136 27.31 -1.31 -3.50
CA LEU A 136 28.34 -0.54 -2.79
C LEU A 136 29.21 -1.39 -1.87
N HIS A 137 28.67 -2.50 -1.37
CA HIS A 137 29.43 -3.43 -0.55
C HIS A 137 30.47 -4.21 -1.38
N ASN A 138 31.60 -4.50 -0.75
CA ASN A 138 32.61 -5.40 -1.32
C ASN A 138 32.13 -6.85 -1.22
N ASP A 139 32.68 -7.72 -2.07
CA ASP A 139 32.45 -9.19 -2.09
C ASP A 139 32.96 -9.93 -0.84
N ASN A 140 33.07 -9.26 0.32
CA ASN A 140 33.38 -9.91 1.58
C ASN A 140 32.38 -11.05 1.82
N ILE A 141 32.91 -12.22 2.18
CA ILE A 141 32.22 -13.52 2.12
C ILE A 141 30.85 -13.54 2.83
N ASN A 142 30.61 -12.65 3.81
CA ASN A 142 29.40 -12.69 4.64
C ASN A 142 28.45 -11.48 4.51
N SER A 143 28.74 -10.44 3.72
CA SER A 143 27.74 -9.40 3.42
C SER A 143 26.88 -9.84 2.25
N ASN A 144 25.58 -9.54 2.30
CA ASN A 144 24.69 -9.81 1.17
C ASN A 144 23.62 -8.72 1.06
N ILE A 145 23.12 -8.53 -0.15
CA ILE A 145 21.91 -7.75 -0.43
C ILE A 145 20.92 -8.58 -1.25
N ARG A 146 19.65 -8.21 -1.16
CA ARG A 146 18.63 -8.57 -2.13
C ARG A 146 17.87 -7.32 -2.52
N PHE A 147 17.41 -7.26 -3.76
CA PHE A 147 16.65 -6.12 -4.26
C PHE A 147 15.55 -6.61 -5.19
N GLY A 148 14.55 -5.78 -5.43
CA GLY A 148 13.45 -6.09 -6.34
C GLY A 148 12.24 -5.24 -6.01
N ILE A 149 11.04 -5.82 -6.13
CA ILE A 149 9.78 -5.16 -5.81
C ILE A 149 8.97 -5.93 -4.77
N SER A 150 8.29 -5.23 -3.88
CA SER A 150 7.35 -5.84 -2.92
C SER A 150 6.10 -5.00 -2.70
N ARG A 151 5.00 -5.64 -2.32
CA ARG A 151 3.77 -4.96 -1.90
C ARG A 151 3.86 -4.54 -0.43
N ARG A 152 2.86 -3.79 0.01
CA ARG A 152 2.72 -3.31 1.40
C ARG A 152 2.83 -4.42 2.44
N GLU A 153 2.23 -5.58 2.18
CA GLU A 153 2.12 -6.71 3.11
C GLU A 153 3.45 -7.44 3.37
N ALA A 154 4.47 -7.19 2.54
CA ALA A 154 5.77 -7.81 2.68
C ALA A 154 6.46 -7.37 3.98
N SER A 155 7.01 -8.33 4.71
CA SER A 155 7.65 -8.07 6.01
C SER A 155 8.95 -7.30 5.85
N LEU A 156 9.11 -6.24 6.66
CA LEU A 156 10.36 -5.46 6.74
C LEU A 156 11.47 -6.20 7.53
N GLU A 157 11.11 -7.20 8.33
CA GLU A 157 12.04 -8.01 9.13
C GLU A 157 12.53 -9.27 8.41
N ALA A 158 12.02 -9.53 7.20
CA ALA A 158 12.44 -10.62 6.34
C ALA A 158 13.05 -10.08 5.04
N PRO A 159 13.94 -10.84 4.39
CA PRO A 159 14.46 -10.43 3.09
C PRO A 159 13.36 -10.50 2.02
N ILE A 160 13.44 -9.61 1.03
CA ILE A 160 12.57 -9.64 -0.13
C ILE A 160 12.61 -11.01 -0.82
N GLY A 161 11.43 -11.45 -1.25
CA GLY A 161 11.21 -12.78 -1.84
C GLY A 161 11.05 -13.91 -0.82
N TYR A 162 11.07 -13.62 0.49
CA TYR A 162 10.75 -14.61 1.53
C TYR A 162 9.29 -15.06 1.44
N ASP A 163 8.35 -14.11 1.37
CA ASP A 163 6.93 -14.36 1.20
C ASP A 163 6.49 -14.18 -0.27
N SER A 164 5.19 -14.30 -0.51
CA SER A 164 4.57 -14.10 -1.82
C SER A 164 4.35 -12.65 -2.22
N TYR A 165 4.48 -11.73 -1.27
CA TYR A 165 4.25 -10.31 -1.51
C TYR A 165 5.49 -9.60 -2.04
N GLY A 166 6.63 -10.31 -2.13
CA GLY A 166 7.89 -9.80 -2.67
C GLY A 166 8.49 -10.66 -3.79
N TYR A 167 9.16 -10.00 -4.73
CA TYR A 167 9.90 -10.58 -5.84
C TYR A 167 11.33 -10.04 -5.80
N GLY A 168 12.27 -10.86 -5.31
CA GLY A 168 13.64 -10.44 -5.08
C GLY A 168 14.63 -11.04 -6.07
N ILE A 169 15.80 -10.42 -6.17
CA ILE A 169 17.01 -10.91 -6.85
C ILE A 169 18.13 -11.00 -5.81
N ARG A 170 18.94 -12.04 -5.89
CA ARG A 170 20.14 -12.23 -5.06
C ARG A 170 21.37 -11.62 -5.71
N ASP A 171 22.21 -10.98 -4.92
CA ASP A 171 23.49 -10.44 -5.35
C ASP A 171 24.52 -11.50 -5.80
N LYS A 172 24.74 -12.54 -5.00
CA LYS A 172 25.84 -13.50 -5.22
C LYS A 172 25.67 -14.43 -6.41
N THR A 173 24.42 -14.69 -6.80
CA THR A 173 24.10 -15.70 -7.82
C THR A 173 23.19 -15.18 -8.92
N LEU A 174 22.72 -13.94 -8.81
CA LEU A 174 21.74 -13.32 -9.71
C LEU A 174 20.50 -14.21 -9.93
N GLU A 175 20.14 -15.00 -8.93
CA GLU A 175 18.93 -15.81 -8.93
C GLU A 175 17.74 -14.97 -8.49
N SER A 176 16.58 -15.21 -9.11
CA SER A 176 15.33 -14.67 -8.62
C SER A 176 14.83 -15.48 -7.41
N VAL A 177 14.20 -14.80 -6.47
CA VAL A 177 13.68 -15.38 -5.22
C VAL A 177 12.26 -14.89 -4.96
N HIS A 178 11.33 -15.84 -4.76
CA HIS A 178 9.92 -15.57 -4.47
C HIS A 178 9.33 -16.75 -3.68
N CYS A 179 8.51 -16.48 -2.65
CA CYS A 179 8.04 -17.51 -1.71
C CYS A 179 9.18 -18.40 -1.15
N GLY A 180 10.35 -17.80 -0.90
CA GLY A 180 11.56 -18.50 -0.43
C GLY A 180 12.23 -19.42 -1.46
N LYS A 181 11.68 -19.54 -2.68
CA LYS A 181 12.21 -20.42 -3.74
C LYS A 181 13.11 -19.66 -4.68
N LEU A 182 14.24 -20.28 -5.03
CA LEU A 182 15.22 -19.73 -5.96
C LEU A 182 14.96 -20.22 -7.38
N LYS A 183 15.11 -19.34 -8.36
CA LYS A 183 15.03 -19.67 -9.78
C LYS A 183 16.11 -18.92 -10.56
N THR A 184 16.82 -19.65 -11.42
CA THR A 184 17.73 -19.03 -12.38
C THR A 184 16.93 -18.51 -13.57
N PHE A 185 17.12 -17.24 -13.93
CA PHE A 185 16.50 -16.64 -15.12
C PHE A 185 17.53 -16.17 -16.15
N SER A 186 18.76 -15.90 -15.73
CA SER A 186 19.88 -15.57 -16.62
C SER A 186 20.51 -16.84 -17.20
N LYS A 187 21.07 -16.73 -18.41
CA LYS A 187 21.85 -17.83 -19.03
C LYS A 187 23.16 -18.12 -18.28
N TYR A 188 23.69 -17.11 -17.60
CA TYR A 188 24.96 -17.16 -16.89
C TYR A 188 24.74 -16.99 -15.39
N LYS A 189 25.43 -17.82 -14.59
CA LYS A 189 25.57 -17.57 -13.16
C LYS A 189 26.58 -16.43 -12.99
N LEU A 190 26.09 -15.28 -12.59
CA LEU A 190 26.89 -14.08 -12.33
C LEU A 190 26.78 -13.75 -10.85
N SER A 191 27.86 -13.20 -10.30
CA SER A 191 27.85 -12.56 -8.98
C SER A 191 28.01 -11.07 -9.23
N LEU A 192 27.16 -10.29 -8.60
CA LEU A 192 27.32 -8.84 -8.55
C LEU A 192 28.56 -8.50 -7.74
N LYS A 193 29.24 -7.43 -8.16
CA LYS A 193 30.43 -6.88 -7.53
C LYS A 193 30.21 -5.44 -7.13
N LYS A 194 31.05 -4.94 -6.24
CA LYS A 194 31.09 -3.50 -5.94
C LYS A 194 31.26 -2.67 -7.21
N GLY A 195 30.41 -1.68 -7.38
CA GLY A 195 30.38 -0.78 -8.52
C GLY A 195 29.47 -1.22 -9.66
N ASP A 196 28.94 -2.45 -9.63
CA ASP A 196 27.92 -2.88 -10.58
C ASP A 196 26.64 -2.06 -10.41
N ILE A 197 25.98 -1.81 -11.54
CA ILE A 197 24.70 -1.12 -11.62
C ILE A 197 23.69 -2.10 -12.19
N VAL A 198 22.65 -2.38 -11.41
CA VAL A 198 21.56 -3.26 -11.81
C VAL A 198 20.35 -2.41 -12.17
N GLY A 199 19.97 -2.41 -13.44
CA GLY A 199 18.73 -1.81 -13.92
C GLY A 199 17.55 -2.74 -13.68
N VAL A 200 16.45 -2.22 -13.17
CA VAL A 200 15.20 -2.95 -12.96
C VAL A 200 14.10 -2.27 -13.76
N LEU A 201 13.57 -2.98 -14.76
CA LEU A 201 12.42 -2.54 -15.56
C LEU A 201 11.19 -3.34 -15.13
N VAL A 202 10.18 -2.65 -14.62
CA VAL A 202 8.90 -3.22 -14.21
C VAL A 202 7.83 -2.77 -15.19
N LYS A 203 7.08 -3.73 -15.74
CA LYS A 203 5.86 -3.47 -16.51
C LYS A 203 4.66 -3.99 -15.72
N LEU A 204 3.68 -3.13 -15.53
CA LEU A 204 2.35 -3.47 -15.01
C LEU A 204 1.29 -3.08 -16.06
N PRO A 205 0.16 -3.80 -16.13
CA PRO A 205 -0.98 -3.42 -16.97
C PRO A 205 -1.56 -2.07 -16.53
N THR A 206 -2.37 -1.46 -17.39
CA THR A 206 -3.04 -0.19 -17.05
C THR A 206 -4.04 -0.40 -15.91
N MET A 207 -4.36 0.66 -15.17
CA MET A 207 -5.35 0.63 -14.10
C MET A 207 -6.70 0.11 -14.61
N GLU A 208 -7.12 0.49 -15.83
CA GLU A 208 -8.34 -0.02 -16.46
C GLU A 208 -8.33 -1.55 -16.59
N GLN A 209 -7.26 -2.13 -17.14
CA GLN A 209 -7.10 -3.59 -17.25
C GLN A 209 -7.09 -4.27 -15.89
N GLN A 210 -6.42 -3.67 -14.90
CA GLN A 210 -6.40 -4.19 -13.54
C GLN A 210 -7.79 -4.18 -12.90
N LEU A 211 -8.59 -3.13 -13.13
CA LEU A 211 -9.95 -3.01 -12.62
C LEU A 211 -10.85 -4.09 -13.23
N GLU A 212 -10.76 -4.35 -14.53
CA GLU A 212 -11.49 -5.45 -15.19
C GLU A 212 -11.18 -6.81 -14.54
N GLN A 213 -9.89 -7.11 -14.32
CA GLN A 213 -9.48 -8.34 -13.64
C GLN A 213 -10.02 -8.43 -12.21
N CYS A 214 -10.06 -7.31 -11.48
CA CYS A 214 -10.60 -7.25 -10.12
C CYS A 214 -12.11 -7.47 -10.08
N LEU A 215 -12.86 -6.89 -11.02
CA LEU A 215 -14.31 -7.12 -11.13
C LEU A 215 -14.62 -8.57 -11.47
N LEU A 216 -13.87 -9.18 -12.40
CA LEU A 216 -14.01 -10.61 -12.71
C LEU A 216 -13.71 -11.49 -11.48
N PHE A 217 -12.68 -11.16 -10.71
CA PHE A 217 -12.36 -11.88 -9.49
C PHE A 217 -13.45 -11.69 -8.42
N LYS A 218 -13.92 -10.46 -8.20
CA LYS A 218 -15.03 -10.12 -7.30
C LYS A 218 -16.28 -10.93 -7.65
N ASP A 219 -16.66 -11.01 -8.92
CA ASP A 219 -17.81 -11.81 -9.37
C ASP A 219 -17.62 -13.31 -9.08
N LYS A 220 -16.43 -13.86 -9.36
CA LYS A 220 -16.11 -15.25 -8.98
C LYS A 220 -16.17 -15.48 -7.48
N GLN A 221 -15.75 -14.51 -6.65
CA GLN A 221 -15.89 -14.60 -5.19
C GLN A 221 -17.37 -14.57 -4.77
N LEU A 222 -18.18 -13.70 -5.36
CA LEU A 222 -19.61 -13.57 -5.06
C LEU A 222 -20.40 -14.83 -5.40
N GLN A 223 -20.01 -15.56 -6.47
CA GLN A 223 -20.66 -16.82 -6.86
C GLN A 223 -20.63 -17.90 -5.76
N LYS A 224 -19.69 -17.84 -4.82
CA LYS A 224 -19.62 -18.78 -3.67
C LYS A 224 -20.77 -18.58 -2.69
N TYR A 225 -21.29 -17.36 -2.63
CA TYR A 225 -22.42 -16.99 -1.80
C TYR A 225 -23.76 -17.15 -2.55
N THR A 226 -23.74 -17.58 -3.82
CA THR A 226 -24.96 -17.89 -4.58
C THR A 226 -25.57 -19.21 -4.11
N ILE A 227 -26.81 -19.14 -3.64
CA ILE A 227 -27.55 -20.31 -3.16
C ILE A 227 -28.07 -21.11 -4.36
N LYS A 228 -27.38 -22.21 -4.70
CA LYS A 228 -27.82 -23.13 -5.77
C LYS A 228 -29.03 -24.00 -5.36
N ASN A 229 -29.18 -24.28 -4.06
CA ASN A 229 -30.27 -25.09 -3.52
C ASN A 229 -31.17 -24.22 -2.63
N PRO A 230 -32.47 -24.02 -2.97
CA PRO A 230 -33.35 -23.10 -2.24
C PRO A 230 -33.59 -23.46 -0.76
N ARG A 231 -33.22 -24.68 -0.33
CA ARG A 231 -33.29 -25.09 1.08
C ARG A 231 -32.08 -24.67 1.92
N LYS A 232 -30.95 -24.33 1.29
CA LYS A 232 -29.72 -23.90 1.99
C LYS A 232 -29.78 -22.38 2.21
N LYS A 233 -29.46 -21.92 3.41
CA LYS A 233 -29.29 -20.50 3.73
C LYS A 233 -27.83 -20.20 4.03
N LEU A 234 -27.37 -19.02 3.69
CA LEU A 234 -26.06 -18.53 4.12
C LEU A 234 -26.05 -18.33 5.64
N SER A 235 -24.90 -18.55 6.27
CA SER A 235 -24.70 -18.10 7.64
C SER A 235 -24.67 -16.57 7.69
N LYS A 236 -24.95 -15.97 8.85
CA LYS A 236 -24.84 -14.51 9.01
C LYS A 236 -23.44 -13.99 8.69
N GLN A 237 -22.40 -14.78 8.98
CA GLN A 237 -21.02 -14.45 8.62
C GLN A 237 -20.82 -14.43 7.11
N GLN A 238 -21.37 -15.43 6.40
CA GLN A 238 -21.31 -15.49 4.93
C GLN A 238 -22.11 -14.37 4.27
N GLU A 239 -23.26 -13.99 4.83
CA GLU A 239 -24.02 -12.81 4.40
C GLU A 239 -23.18 -11.52 4.55
N PHE A 240 -22.50 -11.36 5.69
CA PHE A 240 -21.63 -10.20 5.94
C PHE A 240 -20.45 -10.13 4.96
N GLU A 241 -19.76 -11.25 4.72
CA GLU A 241 -18.64 -11.31 3.76
C GLU A 241 -19.12 -11.02 2.32
N ARG A 242 -20.28 -11.55 1.94
CA ARG A 242 -20.90 -11.23 0.66
C ARG A 242 -21.21 -9.74 0.55
N ASP A 243 -21.79 -9.14 1.59
CA ASP A 243 -22.12 -7.71 1.60
C ASP A 243 -20.85 -6.83 1.55
N LEU A 244 -19.75 -7.24 2.21
CA LEU A 244 -18.44 -6.57 2.07
C LEU A 244 -17.93 -6.61 0.62
N LEU A 245 -18.04 -7.76 -0.05
CA LEU A 245 -17.64 -7.89 -1.46
C LEU A 245 -18.53 -7.09 -2.39
N LEU A 246 -19.86 -7.07 -2.16
CA LEU A 246 -20.79 -6.28 -2.97
C LEU A 246 -20.45 -4.78 -2.90
N ASN A 247 -20.16 -4.27 -1.71
CA ASN A 247 -19.80 -2.88 -1.43
C ASN A 247 -18.29 -2.60 -1.56
N CYS A 248 -17.55 -3.44 -2.29
CA CYS A 248 -16.15 -3.19 -2.65
C CYS A 248 -16.10 -2.53 -4.02
N ASP A 249 -15.67 -1.27 -4.09
CA ASP A 249 -15.32 -0.60 -5.35
C ASP A 249 -13.78 -0.55 -5.46
N PRO A 250 -13.15 -1.25 -6.41
CA PRO A 250 -11.70 -1.22 -6.58
C PRO A 250 -11.17 0.05 -7.22
N SER A 251 -12.02 0.84 -7.89
CA SER A 251 -11.65 2.11 -8.53
C SER A 251 -11.63 3.28 -7.57
N ASP A 252 -12.43 3.17 -6.51
CA ASP A 252 -12.55 4.18 -5.47
C ASP A 252 -11.34 4.19 -4.52
N ILE A 253 -11.01 5.37 -4.00
CA ILE A 253 -9.92 5.58 -3.05
C ILE A 253 -10.52 6.06 -1.74
N LEU A 254 -10.48 5.17 -0.74
CA LEU A 254 -11.00 5.43 0.60
C LEU A 254 -9.85 5.48 1.60
N ARG A 255 -9.56 6.68 2.10
CA ARG A 255 -8.43 6.94 3.01
C ARG A 255 -8.94 7.18 4.42
N ASP A 256 -8.56 6.30 5.33
CA ASP A 256 -8.85 6.42 6.77
C ASP A 256 -7.57 6.83 7.50
N GLN A 257 -7.32 8.14 7.54
CA GLN A 257 -6.10 8.72 8.10
C GLN A 257 -6.43 9.62 9.29
N ILE A 258 -5.65 9.51 10.37
CA ILE A 258 -5.82 10.29 11.58
C ILE A 258 -4.54 11.05 11.87
N ALA A 259 -4.63 12.38 12.01
CA ALA A 259 -3.50 13.21 12.40
C ALA A 259 -3.12 12.95 13.86
N ILE A 260 -1.84 12.65 14.10
CA ILE A 260 -1.25 12.42 15.41
C ILE A 260 0.01 13.27 15.59
N ARG A 261 0.33 13.60 16.85
CA ARG A 261 1.64 14.15 17.21
C ARG A 261 2.51 13.04 17.78
N TYR A 262 3.65 12.78 17.12
CA TYR A 262 4.64 11.82 17.58
C TYR A 262 5.98 12.53 17.75
N LYS A 263 6.52 12.52 18.98
CA LYS A 263 7.79 13.18 19.33
C LYS A 263 7.92 14.61 18.76
N ASN A 264 6.87 15.43 18.97
CA ASN A 264 6.77 16.81 18.50
C ASN A 264 6.69 17.03 16.98
N GLN A 265 6.56 15.97 16.17
CA GLN A 265 6.25 16.06 14.75
C GLN A 265 4.84 15.57 14.43
N LEU A 266 4.33 15.94 13.26
CA LEU A 266 2.99 15.61 12.79
C LEU A 266 3.04 14.48 11.77
N TYR A 267 2.18 13.49 11.98
CA TYR A 267 2.02 12.35 11.09
C TYR A 267 0.56 12.00 10.92
N PHE A 268 0.21 11.46 9.76
CA PHE A 268 -1.00 10.66 9.60
C PHE A 268 -0.70 9.21 9.97
N GLU A 269 -1.54 8.64 10.83
CA GLU A 269 -1.63 7.19 11.05
C GLU A 269 -2.79 6.64 10.23
N ALA A 270 -2.53 5.61 9.43
CA ALA A 270 -3.55 4.91 8.66
C ALA A 270 -3.40 3.39 8.80
N THR A 271 -4.46 2.63 8.55
CA THR A 271 -4.39 1.17 8.52
C THR A 271 -3.57 0.67 7.32
N ASP A 272 -2.70 -0.32 7.55
CA ASP A 272 -1.94 -0.99 6.48
C ASP A 272 -2.63 -2.30 6.07
N TYR A 273 -2.22 -2.81 4.92
CA TYR A 273 -2.65 -4.10 4.39
C TYR A 273 -2.07 -5.26 5.19
N VAL A 274 -2.84 -6.33 5.30
CA VAL A 274 -2.47 -7.53 6.05
C VAL A 274 -2.26 -8.70 5.11
N LYS A 275 -1.33 -9.58 5.48
CA LYS A 275 -1.21 -10.89 4.84
C LYS A 275 -2.54 -11.64 4.96
N ALA A 276 -2.99 -12.23 3.86
CA ALA A 276 -4.23 -12.99 3.83
C ALA A 276 -4.18 -14.12 4.87
N LYS A 277 -5.22 -14.22 5.72
CA LYS A 277 -5.34 -15.29 6.72
C LYS A 277 -5.66 -16.60 6.02
N ARG A 278 -5.00 -17.70 6.43
CA ARG A 278 -5.43 -19.06 6.07
C ARG A 278 -6.74 -19.39 6.79
N GLU A 279 -7.71 -19.99 6.10
CA GLU A 279 -8.96 -20.47 6.71
C GLU A 279 -8.75 -21.64 7.70
N SER A 280 -7.54 -22.21 7.78
CA SER A 280 -7.26 -23.44 8.54
C SER A 280 -7.03 -23.27 10.05
N ASP A 281 -6.93 -22.05 10.59
CA ASP A 281 -6.58 -21.85 12.00
C ASP A 281 -7.75 -22.03 12.99
N SER A 282 -8.91 -22.48 12.51
CA SER A 282 -10.09 -22.77 13.34
C SER A 282 -10.53 -24.24 13.30
N THR A 283 -9.62 -25.21 13.22
CA THR A 283 -9.94 -26.58 13.67
C THR A 283 -8.70 -27.34 14.13
N THR A 284 -8.73 -27.78 15.38
CA THR A 284 -7.87 -28.79 15.98
C THR A 284 -7.80 -30.03 15.09
N THR A 285 -6.67 -30.30 14.45
CA THR A 285 -5.97 -31.61 14.36
C THR A 285 -4.93 -31.58 13.22
N GLY A 286 -3.74 -32.07 13.55
CA GLY A 286 -2.53 -31.83 12.79
C GLY A 286 -2.48 -32.42 11.39
N LYS A 287 -1.88 -31.63 10.49
CA LYS A 287 -0.86 -32.02 9.51
C LYS A 287 -0.12 -30.74 9.15
N ARG A 288 1.18 -30.66 9.46
CA ARG A 288 2.07 -29.59 8.95
C ARG A 288 2.22 -29.80 7.45
N GLN A 289 1.33 -29.22 6.65
CA GLN A 289 1.57 -29.01 5.24
C GLN A 289 2.56 -27.85 5.08
N LEU A 290 3.53 -28.03 4.19
CA LEU A 290 4.55 -27.04 3.86
C LEU A 290 3.87 -25.73 3.48
N ASP A 291 4.26 -24.65 4.17
CA ASP A 291 3.65 -23.33 4.06
C ASP A 291 3.61 -22.81 2.62
N SER A 292 2.43 -22.70 2.01
CA SER A 292 2.26 -21.84 0.83
C SER A 292 1.94 -20.44 1.32
N ASP A 293 2.90 -19.53 1.22
CA ASP A 293 2.72 -18.10 1.52
C ASP A 293 1.97 -17.36 0.41
N ASP A 294 1.62 -18.04 -0.69
CA ASP A 294 0.90 -17.50 -1.83
C ASP A 294 -0.54 -17.12 -1.45
N PRO A 295 -0.97 -15.83 -1.56
CA PRO A 295 -2.28 -15.37 -1.09
C PRO A 295 -3.41 -16.01 -1.91
N ILE A 296 -3.11 -16.39 -3.16
CA ILE A 296 -4.04 -17.07 -4.06
C ILE A 296 -4.24 -18.53 -3.65
N LYS A 297 -3.27 -19.15 -2.97
CA LYS A 297 -3.33 -20.56 -2.51
C LYS A 297 -3.71 -20.72 -1.05
N ALA A 298 -3.56 -19.66 -0.23
CA ALA A 298 -3.92 -19.67 1.18
C ALA A 298 -5.45 -19.76 1.42
N THR A 299 -6.22 -19.45 0.39
CA THR A 299 -7.64 -19.75 0.30
C THR A 299 -7.81 -21.17 -0.27
N ASN A 300 -8.54 -22.06 0.40
CA ASN A 300 -8.74 -23.47 -0.01
C ASN A 300 -9.50 -23.60 -1.36
N TYR A 301 -8.87 -23.24 -2.47
CA TYR A 301 -9.42 -23.34 -3.81
C TYR A 301 -8.73 -24.49 -4.54
N GLU A 302 -9.43 -25.62 -4.62
CA GLU A 302 -9.19 -26.62 -5.66
C GLU A 302 -9.45 -25.95 -7.02
N GLU A 303 -8.47 -26.03 -7.92
CA GLU A 303 -8.50 -25.51 -9.31
C GLU A 303 -8.49 -23.98 -9.45
N THR A 304 -7.33 -23.37 -9.18
CA THR A 304 -7.04 -21.94 -9.38
C THR A 304 -6.91 -21.57 -10.86
N ASP A 305 -7.86 -20.80 -11.39
CA ASP A 305 -7.52 -19.72 -12.32
C ASP A 305 -6.60 -18.77 -11.55
N ASN A 306 -5.28 -18.95 -11.64
CA ASN A 306 -4.35 -18.06 -10.96
C ASN A 306 -4.48 -16.66 -11.58
N PHE A 307 -5.09 -15.72 -10.84
CA PHE A 307 -5.18 -14.35 -11.27
C PHE A 307 -3.79 -13.71 -11.18
N TYR A 308 -3.26 -13.34 -12.33
CA TYR A 308 -2.01 -12.60 -12.46
C TYR A 308 -2.28 -11.35 -13.29
N LEU A 309 -1.52 -10.29 -13.00
CA LEU A 309 -1.53 -9.09 -13.80
C LEU A 309 -1.11 -9.42 -15.23
N GLU A 310 -1.99 -9.10 -16.18
CA GLU A 310 -1.75 -9.32 -17.60
C GLU A 310 -0.52 -8.58 -18.09
N ASP A 311 0.26 -9.24 -18.95
CA ASP A 311 1.50 -8.71 -19.54
C ASP A 311 2.51 -8.11 -18.56
N SER A 312 2.41 -8.46 -17.27
CA SER A 312 3.27 -7.94 -16.23
C SER A 312 4.61 -8.67 -16.20
N PHE A 313 5.69 -7.91 -16.00
CA PHE A 313 7.02 -8.48 -15.88
C PHE A 313 7.97 -7.62 -15.03
N MET A 314 9.03 -8.28 -14.55
CA MET A 314 10.23 -7.63 -14.02
C MET A 314 11.46 -8.12 -14.79
N LYS A 315 12.09 -7.23 -15.56
CA LYS A 315 13.33 -7.47 -16.32
C LYS A 315 14.53 -6.87 -15.60
N ILE A 316 15.65 -7.57 -15.67
CA ILE A 316 16.90 -7.19 -15.01
C ILE A 316 17.97 -6.90 -16.06
N TYR A 317 18.68 -5.80 -15.87
CA TYR A 317 19.83 -5.38 -16.65
C TYR A 317 21.05 -5.29 -15.75
N LEU A 318 22.22 -5.73 -16.22
CA LEU A 318 23.48 -5.58 -15.51
C LEU A 318 24.42 -4.71 -16.35
N ASN A 319 24.79 -3.55 -15.83
CA ASN A 319 25.68 -2.60 -16.51
C ASN A 319 25.23 -2.26 -17.95
N GLY A 320 23.91 -2.19 -18.16
CA GLY A 320 23.26 -1.90 -19.44
C GLY A 320 22.93 -3.13 -20.31
N GLU A 321 23.45 -4.32 -19.97
CA GLU A 321 23.15 -5.56 -20.71
C GLU A 321 21.89 -6.24 -20.14
N GLU A 322 20.96 -6.68 -20.99
CA GLU A 322 19.77 -7.41 -20.55
C GLU A 322 20.13 -8.82 -20.07
N MET A 323 19.84 -9.11 -18.79
CA MET A 323 20.03 -10.44 -18.20
C MET A 323 18.83 -11.36 -18.41
N GLY A 324 17.66 -10.76 -18.65
CA GLY A 324 16.41 -11.44 -18.99
C GLY A 324 15.25 -11.09 -18.05
N CYS A 325 14.13 -11.77 -18.28
CA CYS A 325 12.91 -11.59 -17.51
C CYS A 325 12.95 -12.46 -16.25
N SER A 326 13.13 -11.82 -15.09
CA SER A 326 13.24 -12.50 -13.80
C SER A 326 11.89 -13.05 -13.30
N PHE A 327 10.82 -12.30 -13.55
CA PHE A 327 9.45 -12.68 -13.25
C PHE A 327 8.52 -12.21 -14.35
N THR A 328 7.51 -13.02 -14.61
CA THR A 328 6.29 -12.70 -15.37
C THR A 328 5.12 -13.00 -14.46
N GLN A 329 3.92 -12.49 -14.78
CA GLN A 329 2.70 -12.84 -14.05
C GLN A 329 2.78 -12.42 -12.57
N LEU A 330 2.95 -11.12 -12.33
CA LEU A 330 2.92 -10.54 -10.99
C LEU A 330 1.51 -10.63 -10.38
N LEU A 331 1.41 -10.71 -9.06
CA LEU A 331 0.12 -10.82 -8.36
C LEU A 331 -0.67 -9.50 -8.43
N PRO A 332 -1.98 -9.55 -8.70
CA PRO A 332 -2.83 -8.37 -8.58
C PRO A 332 -2.94 -7.93 -7.12
N PHE A 333 -3.11 -6.63 -6.91
CA PHE A 333 -3.08 -6.01 -5.58
C PHE A 333 -4.27 -5.08 -5.32
N LEU A 334 -5.06 -4.71 -6.32
CA LEU A 334 -6.26 -3.92 -6.08
C LEU A 334 -7.31 -4.75 -5.32
N PRO A 335 -8.25 -4.12 -4.60
CA PRO A 335 -9.32 -4.85 -3.94
C PRO A 335 -10.10 -5.74 -4.93
N PRO A 336 -10.54 -6.95 -4.54
CA PRO A 336 -10.45 -7.53 -3.21
C PRO A 336 -9.19 -8.41 -2.98
N PHE A 337 -8.13 -8.30 -3.80
CA PHE A 337 -6.89 -9.08 -3.62
C PHE A 337 -6.04 -8.66 -2.41
N SER A 338 -6.26 -7.45 -1.89
CA SER A 338 -5.61 -6.92 -0.70
C SER A 338 -6.66 -6.56 0.35
N GLU A 339 -6.38 -6.93 1.60
CA GLU A 339 -7.26 -6.64 2.73
C GLU A 339 -6.55 -5.69 3.70
N LEU A 340 -7.22 -4.59 4.05
CA LEU A 340 -6.78 -3.73 5.15
C LEU A 340 -6.95 -4.44 6.49
N LYS A 341 -6.15 -4.04 7.48
CA LYS A 341 -6.36 -4.43 8.87
C LYS A 341 -7.79 -4.06 9.29
N TYR A 342 -8.57 -5.07 9.66
CA TYR A 342 -9.99 -4.91 9.94
C TYR A 342 -10.40 -5.54 11.27
N ASN A 343 -11.26 -4.85 12.02
CA ASN A 343 -11.83 -5.39 13.26
C ASN A 343 -13.13 -6.14 12.95
N ASP A 344 -12.97 -7.37 12.45
CA ASP A 344 -14.08 -8.23 12.01
C ASP A 344 -15.22 -8.27 13.04
N LYS A 345 -14.90 -8.47 14.31
CA LYS A 345 -15.89 -8.58 15.39
C LYS A 345 -16.70 -7.29 15.59
N PHE A 346 -16.05 -6.14 15.57
CA PHE A 346 -16.74 -4.86 15.75
C PHE A 346 -17.69 -4.58 14.59
N TYR A 347 -17.18 -4.63 13.36
CA TYR A 347 -17.95 -4.29 12.18
C TYR A 347 -19.04 -5.31 11.85
N TYR A 348 -18.78 -6.61 12.07
CA TYR A 348 -19.80 -7.65 11.94
C TYR A 348 -20.97 -7.42 12.91
N ASN A 349 -20.68 -7.11 14.18
CA ASN A 349 -21.73 -6.83 15.15
C ASN A 349 -22.50 -5.57 14.77
N PHE A 350 -21.82 -4.51 14.31
CA PHE A 350 -22.48 -3.30 13.83
C PHE A 350 -23.40 -3.59 12.64
N TRP A 351 -22.92 -4.31 11.62
CA TRP A 351 -23.74 -4.73 10.48
C TRP A 351 -24.94 -5.58 10.91
N LYS A 352 -24.75 -6.47 11.88
CA LYS A 352 -25.81 -7.36 12.38
C LYS A 352 -26.90 -6.62 13.19
N THR A 353 -26.54 -5.60 13.97
CA THR A 353 -27.45 -4.97 14.95
C THR A 353 -27.76 -3.50 14.69
N GLY A 354 -27.06 -2.83 13.76
CA GLY A 354 -27.26 -1.43 13.42
C GLY A 354 -28.66 -1.20 12.89
N LYS A 355 -29.43 -0.33 13.56
CA LYS A 355 -30.78 0.07 13.11
C LYS A 355 -30.67 1.17 12.05
N HIS A 356 -31.55 1.16 11.05
CA HIS A 356 -31.80 2.31 10.19
C HIS A 356 -32.47 3.42 11.02
N GLU A 357 -31.82 4.54 11.27
CA GLU A 357 -32.45 5.71 11.91
C GLU A 357 -33.41 6.47 10.98
N GLU A 358 -33.42 6.19 9.67
CA GLU A 358 -34.16 7.00 8.68
C GLU A 358 -35.66 6.67 8.51
N GLN A 359 -36.22 5.67 9.19
CA GLN A 359 -37.65 5.29 8.99
C GLN A 359 -38.60 5.66 10.13
N GLN A 360 -38.14 6.23 11.25
CA GLN A 360 -39.06 6.63 12.32
C GLN A 360 -39.67 8.03 12.14
N HIS A 361 -39.07 8.92 11.34
CA HIS A 361 -39.61 10.27 11.17
C HIS A 361 -40.72 10.43 10.11
N LYS A 362 -41.14 9.37 9.41
CA LYS A 362 -42.24 9.42 8.43
C LYS A 362 -43.57 8.79 8.89
N LEU A 363 -43.64 8.25 10.11
CA LEU A 363 -44.86 7.60 10.61
C LEU A 363 -45.66 8.42 11.66
N ASP A 364 -45.12 9.53 12.15
CA ASP A 364 -45.78 10.34 13.20
C ASP A 364 -46.50 11.59 12.67
N SER A 365 -46.64 11.74 11.35
CA SER A 365 -47.42 12.85 10.76
C SER A 365 -48.36 12.33 9.67
N ASN A 366 -49.47 11.71 10.07
CA ASN A 366 -50.72 11.71 9.33
C ASN A 366 -51.79 11.01 10.17
N THR A 367 -52.36 11.74 11.13
CA THR A 367 -53.70 11.47 11.63
C THR A 367 -54.53 12.70 11.36
N ASP A 368 -55.12 12.77 10.17
CA ASP A 368 -56.32 13.56 9.95
C ASP A 368 -57.32 12.71 9.17
N VAL A 369 -58.46 12.55 9.82
CA VAL A 369 -59.61 11.72 9.46
C VAL A 369 -60.42 12.46 8.40
N ILE A 370 -60.67 11.83 7.24
CA ILE A 370 -61.81 12.19 6.38
C ILE A 370 -62.52 10.91 5.97
N GLU A 371 -63.73 10.74 6.52
CA GLU A 371 -64.73 9.75 6.12
C GLU A 371 -65.37 10.14 4.77
N GLY A 372 -65.64 9.15 3.91
CA GLY A 372 -66.73 9.24 2.94
C GLY A 372 -66.49 8.62 1.56
N LEU A 373 -67.36 7.65 1.23
CA LEU A 373 -67.81 7.20 -0.12
C LEU A 373 -67.13 5.96 -0.75
N SER A 374 -67.68 4.80 -0.35
CA SER A 374 -68.21 3.66 -1.15
C SER A 374 -67.87 3.52 -2.65
N GLY A 375 -67.38 2.33 -3.03
CA GLY A 375 -67.39 1.82 -4.42
C GLY A 375 -66.57 0.54 -4.67
N ASP A 376 -67.21 -0.61 -4.48
CA ASP A 376 -66.89 -2.03 -4.75
C ASP A 376 -65.75 -2.52 -5.69
N ASN A 377 -65.19 -3.68 -5.25
CA ASN A 377 -64.74 -4.89 -5.97
C ASN A 377 -63.28 -5.09 -6.47
N ASN A 378 -62.50 -5.78 -5.61
CA ASN A 378 -61.75 -7.04 -5.81
C ASN A 378 -60.82 -7.26 -7.04
N ILE A 379 -59.52 -7.49 -6.79
CA ILE A 379 -58.76 -8.77 -6.97
C ILE A 379 -57.25 -8.50 -6.80
N GLY A 380 -56.56 -9.33 -6.00
CA GLY A 380 -55.15 -9.67 -6.24
C GLY A 380 -54.15 -9.30 -5.15
N ALA A 381 -54.01 -10.19 -4.17
CA ALA A 381 -53.02 -10.25 -3.11
C ALA A 381 -51.66 -9.59 -3.44
N GLY A 382 -51.32 -8.54 -2.69
CA GLY A 382 -50.01 -7.92 -2.68
C GLY A 382 -48.93 -8.91 -2.23
N LEU A 383 -47.89 -9.05 -3.04
CA LEU A 383 -46.62 -9.59 -2.60
C LEU A 383 -46.07 -8.69 -1.49
N ASN A 384 -46.24 -9.12 -0.25
CA ASN A 384 -45.44 -8.65 0.87
C ASN A 384 -44.01 -9.21 0.71
N THR A 385 -43.23 -8.64 -0.21
CA THR A 385 -41.77 -8.82 -0.18
C THR A 385 -41.25 -7.96 0.96
N LYS A 386 -41.23 -8.56 2.17
CA LYS A 386 -40.33 -8.12 3.23
C LYS A 386 -38.90 -8.26 2.69
N THR A 387 -38.41 -7.22 2.04
CA THR A 387 -36.99 -7.06 1.73
C THR A 387 -36.28 -7.07 3.08
N ALA A 388 -35.54 -8.15 3.36
CA ALA A 388 -34.69 -8.23 4.52
C ALA A 388 -33.70 -7.06 4.42
N THR A 389 -33.86 -6.05 5.28
CA THR A 389 -32.97 -4.90 5.37
C THR A 389 -31.57 -5.42 5.65
N THR A 390 -30.70 -5.38 4.64
CA THR A 390 -29.27 -5.69 4.71
C THR A 390 -28.61 -4.73 5.70
N GLY A 391 -27.71 -5.23 6.54
CA GLY A 391 -27.01 -4.39 7.53
C GLY A 391 -26.16 -3.30 6.86
N VAL A 392 -25.99 -2.16 7.54
CA VAL A 392 -25.15 -1.06 7.05
C VAL A 392 -23.67 -1.42 7.21
N ILE A 393 -22.90 -1.32 6.12
CA ILE A 393 -21.43 -1.47 6.13
C ILE A 393 -20.81 -0.13 6.56
N LEU A 394 -20.16 -0.11 7.72
CA LEU A 394 -19.55 1.11 8.25
C LEU A 394 -18.17 1.40 7.64
N LYS A 395 -17.35 0.36 7.44
CA LYS A 395 -16.07 0.41 6.74
C LYS A 395 -15.89 -0.89 5.96
N ASN A 396 -15.10 -0.86 4.90
CA ASN A 396 -14.77 -2.05 4.13
C ASN A 396 -13.29 -2.42 4.32
N LYS A 397 -13.00 -3.72 4.44
CA LYS A 397 -11.62 -4.22 4.43
C LYS A 397 -11.02 -4.26 3.03
N TYR A 398 -11.86 -4.32 2.00
CA TYR A 398 -11.48 -4.26 0.60
C TYR A 398 -11.54 -2.81 0.12
N ALA A 399 -10.52 -2.02 0.48
CA ALA A 399 -10.45 -0.61 0.12
C ALA A 399 -9.04 -0.24 -0.35
N ASN A 400 -8.98 0.64 -1.35
CA ASN A 400 -7.74 1.22 -1.84
C ASN A 400 -7.47 2.54 -1.10
N ASN A 401 -6.35 2.64 -0.39
CA ASN A 401 -5.98 3.86 0.34
C ASN A 401 -4.96 4.73 -0.45
N SER A 402 -4.91 4.56 -1.77
CA SER A 402 -3.91 5.14 -2.70
C SER A 402 -2.48 4.60 -2.53
N LYS A 403 -2.21 3.71 -1.55
CA LYS A 403 -0.88 3.13 -1.29
C LYS A 403 -0.74 1.67 -1.80
N LEU A 404 -1.67 1.19 -2.62
CA LEU A 404 -1.56 -0.11 -3.27
C LEU A 404 -0.65 -0.07 -4.50
N GLY A 405 0.20 -1.08 -4.64
CA GLY A 405 1.14 -1.21 -5.75
C GLY A 405 2.40 -1.98 -5.35
N TYR A 406 3.38 -1.95 -6.25
CA TYR A 406 4.70 -2.54 -6.04
C TYR A 406 5.74 -1.47 -5.71
N TYR A 407 6.44 -1.64 -4.60
CA TYR A 407 7.47 -0.74 -4.13
C TYR A 407 8.85 -1.34 -4.41
N PRO A 408 9.77 -0.60 -5.05
CA PRO A 408 11.20 -0.93 -5.01
C PRO A 408 11.62 -1.21 -3.58
N THR A 409 12.25 -2.35 -3.35
CA THR A 409 12.58 -2.82 -2.00
C THR A 409 13.99 -3.38 -1.99
N ILE A 410 14.74 -3.01 -0.96
CA ILE A 410 16.11 -3.47 -0.73
C ILE A 410 16.14 -4.18 0.62
N SER A 411 16.81 -5.33 0.65
CA SER A 411 17.16 -6.05 1.86
C SER A 411 18.66 -6.11 2.04
N CYS A 412 19.13 -5.80 3.23
CA CYS A 412 20.55 -5.80 3.58
C CYS A 412 20.82 -6.85 4.66
N PHE A 413 21.99 -7.50 4.58
CA PHE A 413 22.45 -8.50 5.54
C PHE A 413 23.92 -8.28 5.88
N ASN A 414 24.23 -8.24 7.18
CA ASN A 414 25.60 -8.26 7.71
C ASN A 414 26.56 -7.27 7.01
N GLY A 415 26.20 -5.99 6.93
CA GLY A 415 27.01 -4.98 6.24
C GLY A 415 26.82 -4.90 4.72
N GLY A 416 25.84 -5.62 4.16
CA GLY A 416 25.41 -5.42 2.77
C GLY A 416 24.92 -3.99 2.56
N GLU A 417 25.35 -3.37 1.49
CA GLU A 417 25.13 -1.95 1.20
C GLU A 417 24.85 -1.75 -0.28
N SER A 418 23.86 -0.90 -0.55
CA SER A 418 23.41 -0.55 -1.89
C SER A 418 22.76 0.83 -1.92
N GLU A 419 22.72 1.41 -3.12
CA GLU A 419 22.04 2.67 -3.43
C GLU A 419 20.89 2.41 -4.42
N LEU A 420 19.70 2.94 -4.13
CA LEU A 420 18.57 3.08 -5.04
C LEU A 420 18.73 4.38 -5.82
N VAL A 421 18.72 4.32 -7.15
CA VAL A 421 18.83 5.50 -8.02
C VAL A 421 17.51 5.72 -8.73
N THR A 422 16.93 6.90 -8.56
CA THR A 422 15.54 7.18 -8.96
C THR A 422 15.39 8.36 -9.93
N THR A 423 16.39 9.24 -9.98
CA THR A 423 16.37 10.46 -10.80
C THR A 423 17.03 10.27 -12.15
N LYS A 424 16.41 10.86 -13.18
CA LYS A 424 16.87 10.77 -14.57
C LYS A 424 18.35 11.09 -14.75
N ASP A 425 18.84 12.16 -14.14
CA ASP A 425 20.23 12.63 -14.30
C ASP A 425 21.27 11.70 -13.65
N LYS A 426 20.84 10.83 -12.73
CA LYS A 426 21.71 9.88 -12.03
C LYS A 426 21.62 8.46 -12.60
N LEU A 427 20.59 8.14 -13.38
CA LEU A 427 20.41 6.84 -14.02
C LEU A 427 21.38 6.72 -15.20
N ARG A 428 22.27 5.73 -15.15
CA ARG A 428 23.34 5.59 -16.14
C ARG A 428 22.86 5.02 -17.47
N TYR A 429 21.87 4.14 -17.46
CA TYR A 429 21.42 3.38 -18.63
C TYR A 429 20.00 3.72 -19.07
N TYR A 430 19.37 4.74 -18.48
CA TYR A 430 17.98 5.08 -18.76
C TYR A 430 17.72 5.47 -20.22
N ASP A 431 18.63 6.21 -20.87
CA ASP A 431 18.49 6.58 -22.28
C ASP A 431 18.46 5.36 -23.21
N GLN A 432 19.14 4.27 -22.84
CA GLN A 432 19.06 3.01 -23.59
C GLN A 432 17.68 2.38 -23.41
N ILE A 433 17.14 2.39 -22.20
CA ILE A 433 15.80 1.87 -21.91
C ILE A 433 14.74 2.66 -22.66
N LEU A 434 14.84 3.99 -22.72
CA LEU A 434 13.88 4.83 -23.44
C LEU A 434 13.85 4.57 -24.96
N LYS A 435 14.94 4.08 -25.56
CA LYS A 435 14.94 3.71 -26.99
C LYS A 435 14.06 2.49 -27.26
N GLU A 436 14.00 1.55 -26.32
CA GLU A 436 13.18 0.34 -26.42
C GLU A 436 11.78 0.53 -25.83
N TYR A 437 11.68 1.30 -24.74
CA TYR A 437 10.48 1.55 -23.94
C TYR A 437 10.24 3.06 -23.81
N GLN A 438 9.72 3.69 -24.86
CA GLN A 438 9.58 5.15 -24.98
C GLN A 438 8.76 5.81 -23.85
N ASN A 439 7.86 5.05 -23.23
CA ASN A 439 6.98 5.52 -22.15
C ASN A 439 7.42 5.06 -20.75
N ALA A 440 8.63 4.53 -20.61
CA ALA A 440 9.16 4.21 -19.29
C ALA A 440 9.29 5.49 -18.47
N LYS A 441 8.81 5.45 -17.22
CA LYS A 441 8.94 6.52 -16.23
C LYS A 441 10.07 6.18 -15.26
N THR A 442 10.71 7.20 -14.71
CA THR A 442 11.57 7.03 -13.55
C THR A 442 10.75 6.96 -12.26
N LEU A 443 11.33 6.45 -11.17
CA LEU A 443 10.67 6.52 -9.86
C LEU A 443 10.40 7.96 -9.41
N GLN A 444 11.27 8.91 -9.76
CA GLN A 444 11.03 10.33 -9.46
C GLN A 444 9.82 10.89 -10.23
N ASP A 445 9.60 10.45 -11.47
CA ASP A 445 8.41 10.87 -12.23
C ASP A 445 7.13 10.33 -11.57
N ILE A 446 7.15 9.07 -11.11
CA ILE A 446 6.02 8.46 -10.41
C ILE A 446 5.82 9.13 -9.04
N TYR A 447 6.88 9.48 -8.33
CA TYR A 447 6.79 10.21 -7.07
C TYR A 447 6.04 11.54 -7.23
N LYS A 448 6.36 12.33 -8.26
CA LYS A 448 5.65 13.59 -8.54
C LYS A 448 4.16 13.38 -8.82
N LEU A 449 3.81 12.28 -9.50
CA LEU A 449 2.41 11.91 -9.73
C LEU A 449 1.73 11.49 -8.43
N GLN A 450 2.41 10.73 -7.57
CA GLN A 450 1.90 10.34 -6.26
C GLN A 450 1.63 11.56 -5.36
N VAL A 451 2.52 12.56 -5.36
CA VAL A 451 2.30 13.83 -4.63
C VAL A 451 1.09 14.58 -5.19
N ALA A 452 0.94 14.63 -6.52
CA ALA A 452 -0.24 15.25 -7.14
C ALA A 452 -1.53 14.51 -6.79
N ASP A 453 -1.52 13.17 -6.81
CA ASP A 453 -2.63 12.33 -6.39
C ASP A 453 -3.00 12.59 -4.92
N ASP A 454 -2.01 12.59 -4.02
CA ASP A 454 -2.22 12.78 -2.58
C ASP A 454 -2.86 14.17 -2.31
N ILE A 455 -2.43 15.23 -3.00
CA ILE A 455 -3.04 16.57 -2.89
C ILE A 455 -4.49 16.59 -3.39
N VAL A 456 -4.77 15.98 -4.55
CA VAL A 456 -6.13 15.94 -5.11
C VAL A 456 -7.07 15.16 -4.21
N TRP A 457 -6.63 14.02 -3.69
CA TRP A 457 -7.42 13.22 -2.76
C TRP A 457 -7.62 13.92 -1.41
N ASP A 458 -6.65 14.70 -0.93
CA ASP A 458 -6.85 15.53 0.27
C ASP A 458 -8.02 16.50 0.06
N ILE A 459 -8.08 17.17 -1.11
CA ILE A 459 -9.18 18.09 -1.45
C ILE A 459 -10.52 17.37 -1.54
N ILE A 460 -10.56 16.17 -2.16
CA ILE A 460 -11.78 15.37 -2.26
C ILE A 460 -12.26 14.98 -0.86
N ASP A 461 -11.38 14.47 -0.02
CA ASP A 461 -11.72 14.05 1.36
C ASP A 461 -12.25 15.23 2.20
N GLU A 462 -11.71 16.46 2.00
CA GLU A 462 -12.23 17.67 2.66
C GLU A 462 -13.66 17.97 2.23
N VAL A 463 -13.93 17.92 0.92
CA VAL A 463 -15.27 18.16 0.37
C VAL A 463 -16.25 17.11 0.86
N GLU A 464 -15.86 15.83 0.90
CA GLU A 464 -16.70 14.76 1.47
C GLU A 464 -16.98 14.97 2.96
N ALA A 465 -15.98 15.43 3.72
CA ALA A 465 -16.13 15.76 5.14
C ALA A 465 -17.07 16.97 5.35
N GLU A 466 -17.16 17.89 4.39
CA GLU A 466 -18.12 19.01 4.42
C GLU A 466 -19.57 18.55 4.17
N PHE A 467 -19.79 17.55 3.32
CA PHE A 467 -21.12 17.04 2.99
C PHE A 467 -21.70 16.04 4.00
N THR A 468 -20.85 15.45 4.86
CA THR A 468 -21.26 14.45 5.87
C THR A 468 -21.63 15.05 7.23
N GLU A 469 -21.50 16.37 7.41
CA GLU A 469 -22.04 17.13 8.55
C GLU A 469 -23.41 17.74 8.23
#